data_AF-A0A7Y7QM66-F1
#
_entry.id   AF-A0A7Y7QM66-F1
#
_cell.length_a   1.000
_cell.length_b   1.000
_cell.length_c   1.000
_cell.angle_alpha   90.00
_cell.angle_beta   90.00
_cell.angle_gamma   90.00
#
_symmetry.space_group_name_H-M   'P 1'
#
loop_
_entity.id
_entity.type
_entity.pdbx_description
1 polymer ?
#
loop_
_entity_poly.entity_id
_entity_poly.type
_entity_poly.pdbx_seq_one_letter_code
_entity_poly.pdbx_strand_id
1 'polypeptide(L)'
;MEDLGIKLNPITKLRLFREVKKVIFVQMDSDKITPERAEEILDYVKKYVVDIETPEKAKQFYLHLGEKFSELKEIKQKFEIEEEEKIDQVFSLLVDEFMEKGNMDLASEIMNQMNEAKNQQIYLEKLKTNYPIEFQRALEKIL
;
A
#
# COMPACT_ATOMS: atom_id res chain seq x y z
N MET A 1 9.39 7.34 7.75
CA MET A 1 8.82 6.00 7.99
C MET A 1 9.99 5.03 8.04
N GLU A 2 10.27 4.47 9.20
CA GLU A 2 11.31 3.45 9.35
C GLU A 2 10.82 2.10 8.82
N ASP A 3 11.67 1.48 8.01
CA ASP A 3 11.47 0.20 7.35
C ASP A 3 11.26 -0.90 8.40
N LEU A 4 10.10 -1.57 8.38
CA LEU A 4 9.70 -2.59 9.38
C LEU A 4 10.55 -3.87 9.35
N GLY A 5 11.66 -3.90 8.60
CA GLY A 5 12.55 -5.05 8.49
C GLY A 5 11.97 -6.25 7.73
N ILE A 6 10.76 -6.13 7.18
CA ILE A 6 10.08 -7.18 6.41
C ILE A 6 10.62 -7.16 4.98
N LYS A 7 11.41 -8.17 4.63
CA LYS A 7 11.85 -8.37 3.24
C LYS A 7 10.70 -8.88 2.38
N LEU A 8 10.52 -8.28 1.21
CA LEU A 8 9.61 -8.76 0.19
C LEU A 8 10.07 -10.12 -0.34
N ASN A 9 9.22 -11.13 -0.14
CA ASN A 9 9.40 -12.44 -0.74
C ASN A 9 9.41 -12.31 -2.29
N PRO A 10 10.28 -13.05 -3.01
CA PRO A 10 10.25 -13.17 -4.47
C PRO A 10 8.86 -13.35 -5.11
N ILE A 11 7.95 -14.07 -4.46
CA ILE A 11 6.56 -14.26 -4.91
C ILE A 11 5.83 -12.91 -5.00
N THR A 12 6.02 -12.06 -4.00
CA THR A 12 5.41 -10.73 -3.97
C THR A 12 6.00 -9.85 -5.06
N LYS A 13 7.33 -9.89 -5.29
CA LYS A 13 7.97 -9.16 -6.40
C LYS A 13 7.41 -9.58 -7.77
N LEU A 14 7.18 -10.88 -7.98
CA LEU A 14 6.54 -11.40 -9.19
C LEU A 14 5.09 -10.93 -9.33
N ARG A 15 4.34 -10.86 -8.22
CA ARG A 15 2.99 -10.30 -8.21
C ARG A 15 3.02 -8.83 -8.63
N LEU A 16 4.01 -8.05 -8.17
CA LEU A 16 4.14 -6.64 -8.52
C LEU A 16 4.29 -6.46 -10.04
N PHE A 17 5.19 -7.23 -10.65
CA PHE A 17 5.42 -7.22 -12.09
C PHE A 17 4.17 -7.66 -12.88
N ARG A 18 3.45 -8.68 -12.38
CA ARG A 18 2.23 -9.18 -13.04
C ARG A 18 1.13 -8.14 -13.09
N GLU A 19 0.89 -7.39 -12.01
CA GLU A 19 -0.14 -6.35 -11.99
C GLU A 19 0.16 -5.25 -13.02
N VAL A 20 1.42 -4.79 -13.09
CA VAL A 20 1.84 -3.80 -14.09
C VAL A 20 1.66 -4.33 -15.51
N LYS A 21 2.11 -5.56 -15.77
CA LYS A 21 1.95 -6.20 -17.07
C LYS A 21 0.48 -6.31 -17.49
N LYS A 22 -0.42 -6.58 -16.54
CA LYS A 22 -1.86 -6.68 -16.79
C LYS A 22 -2.44 -5.36 -17.27
N VAL A 23 -2.09 -4.25 -16.62
CA VAL A 23 -2.55 -2.91 -17.02
C VAL A 23 -1.97 -2.54 -18.39
N ILE A 24 -0.69 -2.79 -18.63
CA ILE A 24 -0.07 -2.53 -19.94
C ILE A 24 -0.83 -3.25 -21.06
N PHE A 25 -1.18 -4.53 -20.87
CA PHE A 25 -1.95 -5.25 -21.88
C PHE A 25 -3.35 -4.67 -22.09
N VAL A 26 -4.06 -4.27 -21.03
CA VAL A 26 -5.36 -3.59 -21.17
C VAL A 26 -5.23 -2.27 -21.93
N GLN A 27 -4.16 -1.52 -21.69
CA GLN A 27 -3.89 -0.26 -22.41
C GLN A 27 -3.50 -0.51 -23.87
N MET A 28 -2.80 -1.61 -24.17
CA MET A 28 -2.53 -2.05 -25.55
C MET A 28 -3.80 -2.50 -26.27
N ASP A 29 -4.64 -3.32 -25.63
CA ASP A 29 -5.90 -3.83 -26.19
C ASP A 29 -6.90 -2.71 -26.49
N SER A 30 -6.74 -1.55 -25.83
CA SER A 30 -7.54 -0.35 -26.06
C SER A 30 -6.87 0.70 -26.95
N ASP A 31 -5.79 0.33 -27.65
CA ASP A 31 -5.00 1.19 -28.54
C ASP A 31 -4.46 2.48 -27.88
N LYS A 32 -4.39 2.51 -26.54
CA LYS A 32 -3.89 3.68 -25.79
C LYS A 32 -2.38 3.73 -25.74
N ILE A 33 -1.70 2.59 -25.87
CA ILE A 33 -0.24 2.50 -25.99
C ILE A 33 0.16 1.54 -27.12
N THR A 34 1.27 1.86 -27.80
CA THR A 34 1.83 0.98 -28.84
C THR A 34 2.62 -0.18 -28.22
N PRO A 35 2.88 -1.27 -28.98
CA PRO A 35 3.74 -2.37 -28.52
C PRO A 35 5.14 -1.92 -28.12
N GLU A 36 5.75 -0.97 -28.85
CA GLU A 36 7.07 -0.44 -28.54
C GLU A 36 7.06 0.32 -27.21
N ARG A 37 6.01 1.12 -26.99
CA ARG A 37 5.82 1.84 -25.73
C ARG A 37 5.60 0.88 -24.57
N ALA A 38 4.84 -0.19 -24.77
CA ALA A 38 4.64 -1.24 -23.79
C ALA A 38 5.94 -1.96 -23.42
N GLU A 39 6.82 -2.22 -24.38
CA GLU A 39 8.13 -2.84 -24.16
C GLU A 39 9.04 -1.93 -23.33
N GLU A 40 9.08 -0.63 -23.64
CA GLU A 40 9.83 0.37 -22.86
C GLU A 40 9.40 0.38 -21.38
N ILE A 41 8.09 0.40 -21.14
CA ILE A 41 7.53 0.39 -19.78
C ILE A 41 7.87 -0.94 -19.07
N LEU A 42 7.70 -2.08 -19.74
CA LEU A 42 7.99 -3.39 -19.16
C LEU A 42 9.47 -3.55 -18.81
N ASP A 43 10.38 -3.07 -19.65
CA ASP A 43 11.82 -3.16 -19.39
C ASP A 43 12.24 -2.24 -18.26
N TYR A 44 11.65 -1.04 -18.16
CA TYR A 44 11.80 -0.22 -16.96
C TYR A 44 11.34 -1.01 -15.72
N VAL A 45 10.12 -1.56 -15.72
CA VAL A 45 9.57 -2.26 -14.56
C VAL A 45 10.45 -3.46 -14.17
N LYS A 46 10.89 -4.29 -15.14
CA LYS A 46 11.79 -5.43 -14.88
C LYS A 46 13.09 -4.97 -14.21
N LYS A 47 13.68 -3.87 -14.68
CA LYS A 47 14.95 -3.37 -14.17
C LYS A 47 14.85 -2.98 -12.69
N TYR A 48 13.76 -2.32 -12.31
CA TYR A 48 13.62 -1.77 -10.96
C TYR A 48 12.90 -2.70 -9.98
N VAL A 49 12.05 -3.63 -10.43
CA VAL A 49 11.31 -4.54 -9.54
C VAL A 49 12.22 -5.52 -8.78
N VAL A 50 13.39 -5.83 -9.34
CA VAL A 50 14.37 -6.73 -8.71
C VAL A 50 14.94 -6.12 -7.43
N ASP A 51 15.17 -4.80 -7.44
CA ASP A 51 15.77 -4.02 -6.35
C ASP A 51 14.76 -3.65 -5.25
N ILE A 52 13.48 -3.98 -5.43
CA ILE A 52 12.44 -3.76 -4.44
C ILE A 52 12.56 -4.82 -3.35
N GLU A 53 13.12 -4.44 -2.21
CA GLU A 53 13.34 -5.38 -1.10
C GLU A 53 12.35 -5.22 0.05
N THR A 54 11.61 -4.11 0.12
CA THR A 54 10.72 -3.81 1.24
C THR A 54 9.36 -3.27 0.76
N PRO A 55 8.26 -3.48 1.51
CA PRO A 55 6.95 -2.97 1.14
C PRO A 55 6.93 -1.47 0.84
N GLU A 56 7.70 -0.68 1.62
CA GLU A 56 7.83 0.76 1.40
C GLU A 56 8.45 1.07 0.03
N LYS A 57 9.52 0.35 -0.36
CA LYS A 57 10.08 0.49 -1.71
C LYS A 57 9.09 0.08 -2.80
N ALA A 58 8.24 -0.91 -2.56
CA ALA A 58 7.20 -1.31 -3.51
C ALA A 58 6.14 -0.22 -3.70
N LYS A 59 5.73 0.41 -2.60
CA LYS A 59 4.83 1.56 -2.60
C LYS A 59 5.42 2.74 -3.39
N GLN A 60 6.65 3.14 -3.05
CA GLN A 60 7.36 4.21 -3.75
C GLN A 60 7.52 3.90 -5.25
N PHE A 61 7.81 2.63 -5.58
CA PHE A 61 7.90 2.19 -6.96
C PHE A 61 6.58 2.42 -7.72
N TYR A 62 5.43 2.07 -7.17
CA TYR A 62 4.14 2.26 -7.84
C TYR A 62 3.74 3.73 -8.00
N LEU A 63 3.96 4.53 -6.96
CA LEU A 63 3.72 5.97 -7.03
C LEU A 63 4.57 6.59 -8.14
N HIS A 64 5.87 6.29 -8.16
CA HIS A 64 6.79 6.79 -9.18
C HIS A 64 6.45 6.25 -10.57
N LEU A 65 6.00 5.01 -10.68
CA LEU A 65 5.63 4.40 -11.95
C LEU A 65 4.43 5.11 -12.58
N GLY A 66 3.38 5.43 -11.80
CA GLY A 66 2.22 6.17 -12.29
C GLY A 66 2.49 7.66 -12.53
N GLU A 67 3.55 8.22 -11.96
CA GLU A 67 4.04 9.59 -12.26
C GLU A 67 4.89 9.63 -13.53
N LYS A 68 5.75 8.62 -13.71
CA LYS A 68 6.64 8.52 -14.87
C LYS A 68 5.90 8.11 -16.14
N PHE A 69 4.94 7.20 -16.02
CA PHE A 69 4.11 6.70 -17.10
C PHE A 69 2.66 7.06 -16.79
N SER A 70 2.16 8.13 -17.39
CA SER A 70 0.79 8.60 -17.22
C SER A 70 -0.24 7.55 -17.64
N GLU A 71 0.17 6.63 -18.52
CA GLU A 71 -0.59 5.47 -18.99
C GLU A 71 -0.84 4.44 -17.86
N LEU A 72 -0.06 4.51 -16.78
CA LEU A 72 -0.15 3.66 -15.60
C LEU A 72 -0.75 4.38 -14.38
N LYS A 73 -1.40 5.53 -14.57
CA LYS A 73 -2.04 6.29 -13.48
C LYS A 73 -3.07 5.45 -12.70
N GLU A 74 -3.75 4.52 -13.38
CA GLU A 74 -4.68 3.58 -12.75
C GLU A 74 -4.00 2.66 -11.73
N ILE A 75 -2.72 2.29 -11.94
CA ILE A 75 -1.94 1.50 -10.97
C ILE A 75 -1.68 2.31 -9.71
N LYS A 76 -1.29 3.58 -9.87
CA LYS A 76 -1.09 4.50 -8.74
C LYS A 76 -2.38 4.63 -7.92
N GLN A 77 -3.50 4.89 -8.60
CA GLN A 77 -4.80 5.02 -7.93
C GLN A 77 -5.23 3.74 -7.23
N LYS A 78 -5.09 2.57 -7.88
CA LYS A 78 -5.41 1.28 -7.27
C LYS A 78 -4.58 1.03 -6.01
N PHE A 79 -3.29 1.37 -6.04
CA PHE A 79 -2.41 1.19 -4.88
C PHE A 79 -2.70 2.18 -3.75
N GLU A 80 -3.05 3.43 -4.08
CA GLU A 80 -3.52 4.42 -3.11
C GLU A 80 -4.79 3.93 -2.40
N ILE A 81 -5.76 3.38 -3.14
CA ILE A 81 -6.98 2.79 -2.59
C ILE A 81 -6.68 1.57 -1.72
N GLU A 82 -5.86 0.63 -2.18
CA GLU A 82 -5.48 -0.56 -1.39
C GLU A 82 -4.74 -0.18 -0.09
N GLU A 83 -3.97 0.90 -0.09
CA GLU A 83 -3.31 1.43 1.11
C GLU A 83 -4.31 2.09 2.07
N GLU A 84 -5.25 2.89 1.56
CA GLU A 84 -6.32 3.49 2.37
C GLU A 84 -7.19 2.39 3.02
N GLU A 85 -7.60 1.37 2.26
CA GLU A 85 -8.37 0.24 2.78
C GLU A 85 -7.62 -0.53 3.88
N LYS A 86 -6.29 -0.69 3.75
CA LYS A 86 -5.47 -1.31 4.81
C LYS A 86 -5.40 -0.44 6.06
N ILE A 87 -5.25 0.87 5.90
CA ILE A 87 -5.24 1.81 7.03
C ILE A 87 -6.57 1.73 7.80
N ASP A 88 -7.69 1.71 7.08
CA ASP A 88 -9.02 1.56 7.68
C ASP A 88 -9.17 0.21 8.40
N GLN A 89 -8.65 -0.88 7.83
CA GLN A 89 -8.62 -2.19 8.50
C GLN A 89 -7.77 -2.20 9.77
N VAL A 90 -6.58 -1.58 9.76
CA VAL A 90 -5.75 -1.46 10.97
C VAL A 90 -6.49 -0.70 12.05
N PHE A 91 -7.14 0.42 11.71
CA PHE A 91 -7.92 1.17 12.70
C PHE A 91 -9.10 0.37 13.24
N SER A 92 -9.84 -0.37 12.41
CA SER A 92 -10.93 -1.22 12.86
C SER A 92 -10.45 -2.27 13.86
N LEU A 93 -9.32 -2.93 13.58
CA LEU A 93 -8.74 -3.93 14.48
C LEU A 93 -8.23 -3.33 15.79
N LEU A 94 -7.69 -2.11 15.75
CA LEU A 94 -7.28 -1.39 16.96
C LEU A 94 -8.48 -0.99 17.80
N VAL A 95 -9.58 -0.53 17.18
CA VAL A 95 -10.84 -0.25 17.88
C VAL A 95 -11.33 -1.50 18.60
N ASP A 96 -11.35 -2.65 17.93
CA ASP A 96 -11.73 -3.93 18.54
C ASP A 96 -10.82 -4.29 19.72
N GLU A 97 -9.50 -4.20 19.56
CA GLU A 97 -8.55 -4.54 20.64
C GLU A 97 -8.69 -3.60 21.85
N PHE A 98 -8.95 -2.31 21.65
CA PHE A 98 -9.17 -1.38 22.75
C PHE A 98 -10.55 -1.54 23.41
N MET A 99 -11.60 -1.88 22.64
CA MET A 99 -12.89 -2.26 23.21
C MET A 99 -12.80 -3.53 24.06
N GLU A 100 -12.09 -4.56 23.58
CA GLU A 100 -11.86 -5.82 24.32
C GLU A 100 -11.10 -5.58 25.65
N LYS A 101 -10.20 -4.59 25.68
CA LYS A 101 -9.47 -4.18 26.89
C LYS A 101 -10.27 -3.23 27.79
N GLY A 102 -11.48 -2.85 27.40
CA GLY A 102 -12.34 -1.92 28.13
C GLY A 102 -11.94 -0.45 28.02
N ASN A 103 -11.05 -0.09 27.09
CA ASN A 103 -10.59 1.28 26.87
C ASN A 103 -11.49 1.99 25.83
N MET A 104 -12.72 2.32 26.24
CA MET A 104 -13.75 2.88 25.37
C MET A 104 -13.42 4.29 24.88
N ASP A 105 -12.72 5.10 25.69
CA ASP A 105 -12.33 6.47 25.32
C ASP A 105 -11.38 6.45 24.11
N LEU A 106 -10.37 5.58 24.15
CA LEU A 106 -9.40 5.45 23.07
C LEU A 106 -10.01 4.81 21.81
N ALA A 107 -10.89 3.82 21.99
CA ALA A 107 -11.64 3.23 20.87
C ALA A 107 -12.51 4.29 20.16
N SER A 108 -13.20 5.15 20.93
CA SER A 108 -13.98 6.25 20.37
C SER A 108 -13.11 7.31 19.69
N GLU A 109 -11.93 7.61 20.23
CA GLU A 109 -10.99 8.54 19.61
C GLU A 109 -10.51 8.01 18.24
N ILE A 110 -10.16 6.72 18.18
CA ILE A 110 -9.74 6.08 16.93
C ILE A 110 -10.87 6.09 15.90
N MET A 111 -12.11 5.76 16.29
CA MET A 111 -13.27 5.83 15.38
C MET A 111 -13.52 7.25 14.85
N ASN A 112 -13.34 8.28 15.68
CA ASN A 112 -13.47 9.66 15.24
C ASN A 112 -12.36 10.03 14.25
N GLN A 113 -11.14 9.55 14.46
CA GLN A 113 -10.01 9.78 13.55
C GLN A 113 -10.12 9.00 12.23
N MET A 114 -10.76 7.82 12.22
CA MET A 114 -11.10 7.11 10.98
C MET A 114 -11.97 7.96 10.06
N ASN A 115 -12.89 8.75 10.62
CA ASN A 115 -13.76 9.63 9.83
C ASN A 115 -13.05 10.89 9.30
N GLU A 116 -11.86 11.23 9.81
CA GLU A 116 -11.06 12.39 9.38
C GLU A 116 -9.96 11.98 8.38
N ALA A 117 -10.34 11.75 7.13
CA ALA A 117 -9.48 11.24 6.04
C ALA A 117 -8.11 11.96 5.86
N LYS A 118 -7.99 13.24 6.22
CA LYS A 118 -6.73 14.01 6.02
C LYS A 118 -5.62 13.70 7.02
N ASN A 119 -5.92 13.09 8.17
CA ASN A 119 -4.97 12.93 9.28
C ASN A 119 -4.69 11.47 9.66
N GLN A 120 -5.35 10.52 9.00
CA GLN A 120 -5.28 9.09 9.31
C GLN A 120 -3.83 8.57 9.41
N GLN A 121 -2.95 8.85 8.44
CA GLN A 121 -1.56 8.38 8.49
C GLN A 121 -0.75 8.95 9.68
N ILE A 122 -0.93 10.25 9.98
CA ILE A 122 -0.22 10.90 11.09
C ILE A 122 -0.69 10.31 12.43
N TYR A 123 -1.99 10.04 12.54
CA TYR A 123 -2.56 9.44 13.73
C TYR A 123 -2.15 7.98 13.89
N LEU A 124 -2.09 7.21 12.79
CA LEU A 124 -1.60 5.85 12.77
C LEU A 124 -0.16 5.73 13.28
N GLU A 125 0.73 6.65 12.87
CA GLU A 125 2.11 6.71 13.37
C GLU A 125 2.18 7.03 14.89
N LYS A 126 1.26 7.85 15.40
CA LYS A 126 1.15 8.09 16.85
C LYS A 126 0.70 6.82 17.59
N LEU A 127 -0.28 6.09 17.06
CA LEU A 127 -0.73 4.83 17.66
C LEU A 127 0.39 3.78 17.67
N LYS A 128 1.14 3.66 16.57
CA LYS A 128 2.34 2.81 16.50
C LYS A 128 3.37 3.15 17.57
N THR A 129 3.57 4.44 17.84
CA THR A 129 4.55 4.92 18.84
C THR A 129 4.07 4.69 20.27
N ASN A 130 2.80 4.96 20.55
CA ASN A 130 2.24 4.91 21.90
C ASN A 130 1.78 3.51 22.31
N TYR A 131 1.36 2.68 21.36
CA TYR A 131 0.77 1.35 21.55
C TYR A 131 1.36 0.32 20.57
N PRO A 132 2.69 0.09 20.62
CA PRO A 132 3.38 -0.74 19.62
C PRO A 132 2.93 -2.20 19.62
N ILE A 133 2.49 -2.74 20.77
CA ILE A 133 2.10 -4.16 20.89
C ILE A 133 0.75 -4.40 20.21
N GLU A 134 -0.23 -3.56 20.51
CA GLU A 134 -1.57 -3.56 19.91
C GLU A 134 -1.46 -3.34 18.40
N PHE A 135 -0.64 -2.36 18.01
CA PHE A 135 -0.39 -2.06 16.60
C PHE A 135 0.19 -3.26 15.85
N GLN A 136 1.17 -3.94 16.44
CA GLN A 136 1.78 -5.12 15.81
C GLN A 136 0.80 -6.29 15.70
N ARG A 137 -0.05 -6.50 16.71
CA ARG A 137 -1.12 -7.53 16.66
C ARG A 137 -2.17 -7.23 15.60
N ALA A 138 -2.55 -5.96 15.43
CA ALA A 138 -3.46 -5.55 14.37
C ALA A 138 -2.84 -5.83 12.99
N LEU A 139 -1.55 -5.51 12.80
CA LEU A 139 -0.84 -5.81 11.55
C LEU A 139 -0.73 -7.31 11.25
N GLU A 140 -0.49 -8.14 12.26
CA GLU A 140 -0.41 -9.61 12.10
C GLU A 140 -1.72 -10.24 11.61
N LYS A 141 -2.87 -9.58 11.83
CA LYS A 141 -4.19 -10.05 11.35
C LYS A 141 -4.50 -9.65 9.90
N ILE A 142 -3.72 -8.74 9.31
CA ILE A 142 -3.90 -8.24 7.93
C ILE A 142 -2.96 -8.96 6.94
N LEU A 143 -1.81 -9.45 7.41
CA LEU A 143 -0.82 -10.20 6.63
C LEU A 143 -1.24 -11.65 6.36
#